data_AF-A0A7C3KIY7-F1
#
_entry.id   AF-A0A7C3KIY7-F1
#
_cell.length_a   1.000
_cell.length_b   1.000
_cell.length_c   1.000
_cell.angle_alpha   90.00
_cell.angle_beta   90.00
_cell.angle_gamma   90.00
#
_symmetry.space_group_name_H-M   'P 1'
#
loop_
_entity.id
_entity.type
_entity.pdbx_description
1 polymer ?
#
loop_
_entity_poly.entity_id
_entity_poly.type
_entity_poly.pdbx_seq_one_letter_code
_entity_poly.pdbx_strand_id
1 'polypeptide(L)'
;MSQSLTLELSEQVFAAIQRQAQALGISPAQFATTLLEQQFPQAVKSLLDDAEKHAARVRFERHFGTLTSGDSTDLDNESIDADLAKEYASAHEGD
;
A
#
# COMPACT_ATOMS: atom_id res chain seq x y z
N MET A 1 12.07 -6.24 -22.92
CA MET A 1 11.89 -7.69 -23.17
C MET A 1 10.40 -7.92 -23.39
N SER A 2 9.98 -8.43 -24.54
CA SER A 2 8.56 -8.71 -24.83
C SER A 2 8.29 -10.19 -24.65
N GLN A 3 7.25 -10.56 -23.90
CA GLN A 3 6.78 -11.93 -23.73
C GLN A 3 5.39 -12.08 -24.34
N SER A 4 5.12 -13.20 -25.01
CA SER A 4 3.81 -13.53 -25.57
C SER A 4 3.06 -14.49 -24.66
N LEU A 5 1.81 -14.18 -24.34
CA LEU A 5 0.91 -15.01 -23.53
C LEU A 5 -0.36 -15.29 -24.32
N THR A 6 -0.75 -16.56 -24.38
CA THR A 6 -2.04 -17.00 -24.94
C THR A 6 -3.02 -17.22 -23.80
N LEU A 7 -4.22 -16.63 -23.89
CA LEU A 7 -5.25 -16.68 -22.86
C LEU A 7 -6.51 -17.33 -23.42
N GLU A 8 -7.00 -18.35 -22.72
CA GLU A 8 -8.33 -18.91 -22.97
C GLU A 8 -9.35 -18.12 -22.14
N LEU A 9 -10.24 -17.40 -22.82
CA LEU A 9 -11.26 -16.56 -22.19
C LEU A 9 -12.65 -17.08 -22.54
N SER A 10 -13.62 -16.86 -21.66
CA SER A 10 -15.02 -17.09 -22.02
C SER A 10 -15.44 -16.15 -23.15
N GLU A 11 -16.36 -16.60 -24.00
CA GLU A 11 -16.89 -15.79 -25.10
C GLU A 11 -17.44 -14.44 -24.62
N GLN A 12 -18.11 -14.42 -23.47
CA GLN A 12 -18.68 -13.20 -22.90
C GLN A 12 -17.60 -12.16 -22.57
N VAL A 13 -16.49 -12.60 -21.97
CA VAL A 13 -15.37 -11.72 -21.61
C VAL A 13 -14.66 -11.25 -22.86
N PHE A 14 -14.40 -12.15 -23.82
CA PHE A 14 -13.78 -11.77 -25.09
C PHE A 14 -14.62 -10.74 -25.85
N ALA A 15 -15.94 -10.92 -25.92
CA ALA A 15 -16.86 -9.99 -26.57
C ALA A 15 -16.92 -8.62 -25.86
N ALA A 16 -16.72 -8.57 -24.55
CA ALA A 16 -16.63 -7.31 -23.81
C ALA A 16 -15.33 -6.56 -24.14
N ILE A 17 -14.18 -7.26 -24.13
CA ILE A 17 -12.87 -6.72 -24.52
C ILE A 17 -12.92 -6.19 -25.95
N GLN A 18 -13.48 -6.96 -26.88
CA GLN A 18 -13.59 -6.57 -28.29
C GLN A 18 -14.41 -5.29 -28.49
N ARG A 19 -15.57 -5.18 -27.82
CA ARG A 19 -16.41 -3.97 -27.90
C ARG A 19 -15.70 -2.73 -27.35
N GLN A 20 -15.02 -2.86 -26.22
CA GLN A 20 -14.30 -1.75 -25.60
C GLN A 20 -13.07 -1.34 -26.45
N ALA A 21 -12.34 -2.31 -27.00
CA ALA A 21 -11.23 -2.03 -27.90
C ALA A 21 -11.68 -1.30 -29.17
N GLN A 22 -12.82 -1.72 -29.76
CA GLN A 22 -13.43 -1.03 -30.90
C GLN A 22 -13.82 0.42 -30.59
N ALA A 23 -14.44 0.65 -29.42
CA ALA A 23 -14.81 2.01 -28.99
C ALA A 23 -13.60 2.94 -28.84
N LEU A 24 -12.44 2.38 -28.48
CA LEU A 24 -11.17 3.10 -28.31
C LEU A 24 -10.32 3.11 -29.60
N GLY A 25 -10.74 2.44 -30.67
CA GLY A 25 -10.00 2.35 -31.92
C GLY A 25 -8.68 1.56 -31.85
N ILE A 26 -8.52 0.70 -30.84
CA ILE A 26 -7.31 -0.11 -30.63
C ILE A 26 -7.59 -1.60 -30.84
N SER A 27 -6.54 -2.41 -30.95
CA SER A 27 -6.72 -3.86 -31.09
C SER A 27 -7.16 -4.50 -29.78
N PRO A 28 -7.98 -5.58 -29.82
CA PRO A 28 -8.36 -6.32 -28.61
C PRO A 28 -7.17 -6.82 -27.80
N ALA A 29 -6.08 -7.21 -28.48
CA ALA A 29 -4.85 -7.65 -27.85
C ALA A 29 -4.15 -6.51 -27.09
N GLN A 30 -4.02 -5.33 -27.69
CA GLN A 30 -3.44 -4.17 -27.00
C GLN A 30 -4.28 -3.71 -25.82
N PHE A 31 -5.60 -3.73 -25.97
CA PHE A 31 -6.51 -3.40 -24.88
C PHE A 31 -6.38 -4.42 -23.73
N ALA A 32 -6.34 -5.72 -24.03
CA ALA A 32 -6.12 -6.76 -23.04
C ALA A 32 -4.76 -6.62 -22.34
N THR A 33 -3.67 -6.34 -23.08
CA THR A 33 -2.36 -6.07 -22.49
C THR A 33 -2.43 -4.87 -21.53
N THR A 34 -3.07 -3.78 -21.93
CA THR A 34 -3.22 -2.58 -21.08
C THR A 34 -4.00 -2.89 -19.80
N LEU A 35 -5.09 -3.66 -19.90
CA LEU A 35 -5.86 -4.08 -18.72
C LEU A 35 -5.03 -4.93 -17.75
N LEU A 36 -4.25 -5.88 -18.28
CA LEU A 36 -3.38 -6.72 -17.47
C LEU A 36 -2.28 -5.88 -16.80
N GLU A 37 -1.62 -5.00 -17.55
CA GLU A 37 -0.60 -4.08 -17.01
C GLU A 37 -1.14 -3.14 -15.93
N GLN A 38 -2.43 -2.78 -15.96
CA GLN A 38 -3.06 -1.97 -14.91
C GLN A 38 -3.43 -2.79 -13.66
N GLN A 39 -3.87 -4.04 -13.84
CA GLN A 39 -4.33 -4.90 -12.74
C GLN A 39 -3.17 -5.49 -11.94
N PHE A 40 -2.13 -5.98 -12.61
CA PHE A 40 -1.06 -6.73 -11.94
C PHE A 40 -0.21 -5.91 -10.96
N PRO A 41 0.15 -4.64 -11.19
CA PRO A 41 0.88 -3.85 -10.21
C PRO A 41 0.11 -3.69 -8.90
N GLN A 42 -1.23 -3.57 -8.96
CA GLN A 42 -2.06 -3.49 -7.76
C GLN A 42 -2.14 -4.84 -7.03
N ALA A 43 -2.30 -5.93 -7.77
CA ALA A 43 -2.31 -7.28 -7.20
C ALA A 43 -0.95 -7.65 -6.57
N VAL A 44 0.16 -7.30 -7.23
CA VAL A 44 1.53 -7.53 -6.73
C VAL A 44 1.82 -6.67 -5.51
N LYS A 45 1.41 -5.39 -5.51
CA LYS A 45 1.53 -4.53 -4.33
C LYS A 45 0.76 -5.08 -3.14
N SER A 46 -0.45 -5.58 -3.35
CA SER A 46 -1.25 -6.21 -2.30
C SER A 46 -0.60 -7.48 -1.73
N LEU A 47 0.13 -8.26 -2.54
CA LEU A 47 0.85 -9.46 -2.08
C LEU A 47 2.13 -9.11 -1.32
N LEU A 48 2.82 -8.04 -1.72
CA LEU A 48 4.02 -7.54 -1.04
C LEU A 48 3.67 -6.87 0.31
N ASP A 49 2.50 -6.25 0.41
CA ASP A 49 2.00 -5.58 1.62
C ASP A 49 1.67 -6.56 2.76
N ASP A 50 1.43 -7.85 2.50
CA ASP A 50 1.04 -8.78 3.58
C ASP A 50 2.15 -8.99 4.61
N ALA A 51 3.42 -9.02 4.17
CA ALA A 51 4.57 -9.10 5.06
C ALA A 51 4.75 -7.80 5.86
N GLU A 52 4.59 -6.64 5.20
CA GLU A 52 4.68 -5.33 5.86
C GLU A 52 3.53 -5.09 6.84
N LYS A 53 2.33 -5.54 6.49
CA LYS A 53 1.12 -5.51 7.32
C LYS A 53 1.27 -6.42 8.53
N HIS A 54 1.81 -7.62 8.37
CA HIS A 54 2.11 -8.49 9.49
C HIS A 54 3.16 -7.87 10.42
N ALA A 55 4.25 -7.31 9.87
CA ALA A 55 5.27 -6.63 10.65
C ALA A 55 4.71 -5.39 11.38
N ALA A 56 3.86 -4.60 10.72
CA ALA A 56 3.17 -3.45 11.33
C ALA A 56 2.25 -3.89 12.46
N ARG A 57 1.52 -4.99 12.26
CA ARG A 57 0.64 -5.57 13.28
C ARG A 57 1.40 -6.07 14.50
N VAL A 58 2.52 -6.77 14.31
CA VAL A 58 3.37 -7.22 15.42
C VAL A 58 3.95 -6.02 16.19
N ARG A 59 4.39 -4.96 15.51
CA ARG A 59 4.85 -3.71 16.15
C ARG A 59 3.73 -3.06 16.97
N PHE A 60 2.53 -2.99 16.41
CA PHE A 60 1.37 -2.42 17.09
C PHE A 60 0.95 -3.26 18.31
N GLU A 61 0.89 -4.58 18.16
CA GLU A 61 0.49 -5.50 19.23
C GLU A 61 1.49 -5.55 20.38
N ARG A 62 2.78 -5.31 20.12
CA ARG A 62 3.81 -5.18 21.17
C ARG A 62 3.48 -4.12 22.22
N HIS A 63 2.72 -3.09 21.85
CA HIS A 63 2.36 -1.98 22.73
C HIS A 63 0.96 -2.15 23.37
N PHE A 64 0.24 -3.24 23.07
CA PHE A 64 -1.01 -3.53 23.76
C PHE A 64 -0.77 -3.85 25.24
N GLY A 65 -1.59 -3.25 26.11
CA GLY A 65 -1.51 -3.45 27.56
C GLY A 65 -0.37 -2.70 28.26
N THR A 66 0.46 -1.94 27.54
CA THR A 66 1.59 -1.18 28.12
C THR A 66 1.23 0.28 28.44
N LEU A 67 0.08 0.78 27.98
CA LEU A 67 -0.36 2.15 28.23
C LEU A 67 -1.35 2.19 29.40
N THR A 68 -0.81 2.24 30.62
CA THR A 68 -1.51 2.80 31.78
C THR A 68 -0.96 4.21 32.02
N SER A 69 -1.20 5.13 31.08
CA SER A 69 -0.92 6.54 31.33
C SER A 69 -2.12 7.12 32.08
N GLY A 70 -1.94 7.49 33.35
CA GLY A 70 -2.94 8.19 34.15
C GLY A 70 -3.16 9.64 33.70
N ASP A 71 -2.27 10.14 32.85
CA ASP A 71 -2.35 11.46 32.24
C ASP A 71 -2.94 11.34 30.83
N SER A 72 -3.86 12.25 30.49
CA SER A 72 -4.38 12.35 29.13
C SER A 72 -3.22 12.58 28.19
N THR A 73 -3.04 11.69 27.20
CA THR A 73 -2.13 11.94 26.10
C THR A 73 -2.67 13.15 25.33
N ASP A 74 -2.12 14.32 25.61
CA ASP A 74 -2.45 15.53 24.87
C ASP A 74 -1.92 15.37 23.44
N LEU A 75 -2.71 15.82 22.47
CA LEU A 75 -2.38 15.75 21.04
C LEU A 75 -2.01 17.14 20.51
N ASP A 76 -1.79 18.11 21.40
CA ASP A 76 -1.31 19.44 21.04
C ASP A 76 0.15 19.37 20.54
N ASN A 77 0.33 19.74 19.27
CA ASN A 77 1.64 19.71 18.63
C ASN A 77 2.60 20.72 19.28
N GLU A 78 2.10 21.84 19.81
CA GLU A 78 2.97 22.85 20.44
C GLU A 78 3.59 22.32 21.74
N SER A 79 2.85 21.57 22.56
CA SER A 79 3.39 20.92 23.75
C SER A 79 4.36 19.78 23.41
N ILE A 80 4.06 19.00 22.37
CA ILE A 80 4.94 17.93 21.89
C ILE A 80 6.28 18.52 21.41
N ASP A 81 6.25 19.61 20.66
CA ASP A 81 7.44 20.28 20.16
C ASP A 81 8.29 20.88 21.31
N ALA A 82 7.64 21.43 22.33
CA ALA A 82 8.32 21.95 23.52
C ALA A 82 9.01 20.84 24.34
N ASP A 83 8.34 19.70 24.54
CA ASP A 83 8.91 18.52 25.20
C ASP A 83 10.07 17.95 24.38
N LEU A 84 9.92 17.86 23.05
CA LEU A 84 10.97 17.40 22.14
C LEU A 84 12.20 18.33 22.20
N ALA A 85 12.00 19.64 22.15
CA ALA A 85 13.08 20.61 22.25
C ALA A 85 13.82 20.51 23.59
N LYS A 86 13.08 20.27 24.69
CA LYS A 86 13.65 20.08 26.02
C LYS A 86 14.51 18.82 26.09
N GLU A 87 14.02 17.67 25.62
CA GLU A 87 14.77 16.41 25.59
C GLU A 87 16.08 16.54 24.81
N TYR A 88 16.06 17.21 23.65
CA TYR A 88 17.27 17.44 22.84
C TYR A 88 18.21 18.53 23.41
N ALA A 89 17.70 19.45 24.23
CA ALA A 89 18.49 20.50 24.88
C ALA A 89 19.16 20.02 26.17
N SER A 90 18.58 19.02 26.85
CA SER A 90 19.29 18.25 27.87
C SER A 90 20.42 17.49 27.17
N ALA A 91 21.66 17.95 27.33
CA ALA A 91 22.81 17.18 26.92
C ALA A 91 22.72 15.79 27.59
N HIS A 92 22.42 14.76 26.81
CA HIS A 92 22.68 13.38 27.21
C HIS A 92 24.21 13.21 27.24
N GLU A 93 24.86 13.77 28.26
CA GLU A 93 26.20 13.35 28.65
C GLU A 93 26.08 11.87 29.01
N GLY A 94 26.68 11.05 28.16
CA GLY A 94 26.58 9.59 28.25
C GLY A 94 27.22 9.04 29.52
N ASP A 95 26.69 7.89 29.93
CA ASP A 95 27.37 6.91 30.77
C ASP A 95 27.28 5.55 30.05
#